data_AF-A0A764PRU3-F1
#
_entry.id   AF-A0A764PRU3-F1
#
_cell.length_a   1.000
_cell.length_b   1.000
_cell.length_c   1.000
_cell.angle_alpha   90.00
_cell.angle_beta   90.00
_cell.angle_gamma   90.00
#
_symmetry.space_group_name_H-M   'P 1'
#
loop_
_entity.id
_entity.type
_entity.pdbx_description
1 polymer ?
#
loop_
_entity_poly.entity_id
_entity_poly.type
_entity_poly.pdbx_seq_one_letter_code
_entity_poly.pdbx_strand_id
1 'polypeptide(L)'
;SAGAFAIRSEKTRSLLVAGDVNYGGVVPDNIDRIIDSYDIVNTYSTQDALGAVITLDDGTSRFMAWGNNIPNDYKFAELMSDVKAVYSNQYSFIVLHNNLVKNKYWLTGIGRSDCGALIPDEIHLALVNDKPSAVYATYNAYSVLTESGKIYSWGNANFGGVIPPQVKDFLNRRKMEYICATSQAFCAYNADGDIITWGDSNYGGSIDSQTLDDIADDGGVYTVVASNGAFCAITQGRKKAVAWGNRSYGGLISGDALSVAARGKIVLCRASNTSFTIISKAGDIGCWGAINKAPLTETALTDDSVTDSRTGSSDVILNKSVVLGIKNYMKSLEWVDDEEPINASGKSRLKSHVKKATPPVSMTSVKTATGSELDLYSNDGAFFLIARDEGYNTEFVTAWGNTAGGGVLNGDISETLSAAKVLQVVSTNGAFGCLVDAGKTKGIVVVWGRSLQQSDAGSLPTDPEIKSLLNRDVVALYSLKMLPGSIYQPPRYVDPAIAAVLKDGTYVVWGGRIKGGAQHLIG
;
A
#
# COMPACT_ATOMS: atom_id res chain seq x y z
N SER A 1 0.33 -13.21 -7.05
CA SER A 1 0.41 -14.55 -6.45
C SER A 1 1.61 -14.57 -5.54
N ALA A 2 1.43 -14.89 -4.26
CA ALA A 2 2.56 -15.47 -3.54
C ALA A 2 2.67 -16.90 -4.09
N GLY A 3 3.80 -17.27 -4.67
CA GLY A 3 4.16 -18.66 -4.97
C GLY A 3 5.47 -19.05 -4.29
N ALA A 4 6.13 -18.07 -3.71
CA ALA A 4 7.37 -18.15 -2.98
C ALA A 4 7.41 -17.05 -1.92
N PHE A 5 8.26 -17.23 -0.92
CA PHE A 5 8.61 -16.22 0.05
C PHE A 5 10.10 -16.23 0.32
N ALA A 6 10.62 -15.10 0.79
CA ALA A 6 11.98 -14.98 1.28
C ALA A 6 11.95 -14.39 2.69
N ILE A 7 12.74 -14.97 3.59
CA ILE A 7 12.91 -14.50 4.97
C ILE A 7 14.39 -14.29 5.20
N ARG A 8 14.76 -13.11 5.67
CA ARG A 8 16.13 -12.79 6.08
C ARG A 8 16.29 -13.13 7.56
N SER A 9 17.28 -13.95 7.88
CA SER A 9 17.69 -14.22 9.27
C SER A 9 18.58 -13.10 9.77
N GLU A 10 18.24 -12.46 10.88
CA GLU A 10 19.11 -11.43 11.48
C GLU A 10 20.38 -12.03 12.09
N LYS A 11 20.30 -13.29 12.56
CA LYS A 11 21.38 -13.96 13.27
C LYS A 11 22.45 -14.49 12.33
N THR A 12 22.04 -15.16 11.26
CA THR A 12 22.95 -15.76 10.27
C THR A 12 23.18 -14.85 9.09
N ARG A 13 22.36 -13.78 8.94
CA ARG A 13 22.32 -12.89 7.77
C ARG A 13 21.98 -13.59 6.44
N SER A 14 21.63 -14.87 6.49
CA SER A 14 21.26 -15.68 5.34
C SER A 14 19.84 -15.36 4.86
N LEU A 15 19.57 -15.70 3.59
CA LEU A 15 18.22 -15.71 3.03
C LEU A 15 17.67 -17.13 3.03
N LEU A 16 16.57 -17.33 3.75
CA LEU A 16 15.75 -18.50 3.52
C LEU A 16 14.77 -18.18 2.40
N VAL A 17 14.82 -18.93 1.31
CA VAL A 17 13.87 -18.85 0.21
C VAL A 17 13.14 -20.18 0.09
N ALA A 18 11.82 -20.13 0.01
CA ALA A 18 11.01 -21.33 -0.16
C ALA A 18 9.78 -21.07 -1.02
N GLY A 19 9.34 -22.10 -1.73
CA GLY A 19 8.13 -22.08 -2.54
C GLY A 19 8.29 -22.83 -3.85
N ASP A 20 7.47 -22.45 -4.83
CA ASP A 20 7.48 -23.01 -6.17
C ASP A 20 8.51 -22.28 -7.05
N VAL A 21 9.28 -23.05 -7.81
CA VAL A 21 10.36 -22.54 -8.69
C VAL A 21 9.86 -21.52 -9.71
N ASN A 22 8.61 -21.66 -10.19
CA ASN A 22 8.02 -20.74 -11.16
C ASN A 22 7.71 -19.34 -10.57
N TYR A 23 7.92 -19.17 -9.27
CA TYR A 23 7.65 -17.95 -8.54
C TYR A 23 8.90 -17.42 -7.81
N GLY A 24 10.09 -17.95 -8.14
CA GLY A 24 11.34 -17.62 -7.45
C GLY A 24 11.55 -18.40 -6.16
N GLY A 25 10.80 -19.48 -5.89
CA GLY A 25 10.89 -20.26 -4.66
C GLY A 25 12.15 -21.11 -4.49
N VAL A 26 13.01 -21.15 -5.51
CA VAL A 26 14.31 -21.81 -5.49
C VAL A 26 15.34 -20.82 -6.01
N VAL A 27 16.40 -20.59 -5.23
CA VAL A 27 17.53 -19.73 -5.63
C VAL A 27 18.44 -20.52 -6.57
N PRO A 28 18.72 -20.03 -7.78
CA PRO A 28 19.71 -20.61 -8.68
C PRO A 28 21.13 -20.68 -8.06
N ASP A 29 21.87 -21.77 -8.29
CA ASP A 29 23.23 -21.99 -7.75
C ASP A 29 24.21 -20.83 -7.99
N ASN A 30 24.09 -20.14 -9.13
CA ASN A 30 24.95 -19.02 -9.49
C ASN A 30 24.66 -17.74 -8.68
N ILE A 31 23.51 -17.68 -8.02
CA ILE A 31 23.07 -16.59 -7.15
C ILE A 31 23.24 -17.00 -5.69
N ASP A 32 22.91 -18.25 -5.38
CA ASP A 32 22.91 -18.82 -4.03
C ASP A 32 24.23 -18.54 -3.32
N ARG A 33 25.36 -18.87 -3.98
CA ARG A 33 26.70 -18.59 -3.46
C ARG A 33 26.96 -17.11 -3.19
N ILE A 34 26.39 -16.21 -3.98
CA ILE A 34 26.58 -14.77 -3.83
C ILE A 34 25.73 -14.26 -2.66
N ILE A 35 24.47 -14.65 -2.60
CA ILE A 35 23.56 -14.26 -1.51
C ILE A 35 24.06 -14.80 -0.17
N ASP A 36 24.66 -15.99 -0.14
CA ASP A 36 25.28 -16.56 1.07
C ASP A 36 26.59 -15.87 1.48
N SER A 37 27.27 -15.21 0.54
CA SER A 37 28.56 -14.56 0.80
C SER A 37 28.43 -13.11 1.27
N TYR A 38 27.28 -12.47 1.05
CA TYR A 38 27.12 -11.03 1.25
C TYR A 38 25.91 -10.69 2.11
N ASP A 39 26.00 -9.56 2.81
CA ASP A 39 24.90 -9.06 3.62
C ASP A 39 23.73 -8.62 2.72
N ILE A 40 22.54 -9.16 2.99
CA ILE A 40 21.31 -8.76 2.30
C ILE A 40 20.75 -7.53 2.98
N VAL A 41 20.38 -6.50 2.23
CA VAL A 41 19.80 -5.26 2.77
C VAL A 41 18.28 -5.37 2.79
N ASN A 42 17.69 -5.64 1.63
CA ASN A 42 16.24 -5.71 1.40
C ASN A 42 15.89 -6.80 0.38
N THR A 43 14.68 -7.33 0.47
CA THR A 43 14.10 -8.25 -0.51
C THR A 43 12.90 -7.64 -1.21
N TYR A 44 12.68 -8.05 -2.45
CA TYR A 44 11.63 -7.57 -3.34
C TYR A 44 10.97 -8.75 -4.04
N SER A 45 9.73 -8.57 -4.44
CA SER A 45 8.95 -9.60 -5.15
C SER A 45 8.15 -9.00 -6.29
N THR A 46 8.02 -9.76 -7.36
CA THR A 46 6.95 -9.61 -8.37
C THR A 46 5.93 -10.73 -8.16
N GLN A 47 5.03 -10.92 -9.12
CA GLN A 47 4.11 -12.04 -9.15
C GLN A 47 4.82 -13.39 -9.26
N ASP A 48 5.98 -13.45 -9.93
CA ASP A 48 6.63 -14.69 -10.37
C ASP A 48 8.17 -14.70 -10.20
N ALA A 49 8.73 -13.67 -9.55
CA ALA A 49 10.16 -13.54 -9.29
C ALA A 49 10.43 -12.91 -7.92
N LEU A 50 11.61 -13.19 -7.40
CA LEU A 50 12.17 -12.58 -6.19
C LEU A 50 13.43 -11.82 -6.53
N GLY A 51 13.78 -10.88 -5.67
CA GLY A 51 15.07 -10.22 -5.71
C GLY A 51 15.56 -9.78 -4.34
N ALA A 52 16.86 -9.60 -4.23
CA ALA A 52 17.55 -9.19 -3.03
C ALA A 52 18.60 -8.14 -3.38
N VAL A 53 18.69 -7.09 -2.57
CA VAL A 53 19.81 -6.16 -2.61
C VAL A 53 20.87 -6.69 -1.66
N ILE A 54 22.09 -6.85 -2.15
CA ILE A 54 23.26 -7.24 -1.36
C ILE A 54 24.24 -6.08 -1.23
N THR A 55 25.04 -6.09 -0.17
CA THR A 55 26.19 -5.19 0.01
C THR A 55 27.48 -5.96 -0.21
N LEU A 56 28.31 -5.49 -1.15
CA LEU A 56 29.61 -6.05 -1.49
C LEU A 56 30.71 -5.56 -0.53
N ASP A 57 31.88 -6.22 -0.55
CA ASP A 57 33.02 -5.89 0.32
C ASP A 57 33.55 -4.46 0.17
N ASP A 58 33.36 -3.87 -1.00
CA ASP A 58 33.73 -2.46 -1.29
C ASP A 58 32.69 -1.45 -0.79
N GLY A 59 31.63 -1.93 -0.12
CA GLY A 59 30.52 -1.12 0.39
C GLY A 59 29.47 -0.76 -0.67
N THR A 60 29.67 -1.14 -1.94
CA THR A 60 28.67 -0.91 -2.98
C THR A 60 27.52 -1.91 -2.88
N SER A 61 26.33 -1.51 -3.33
CA SER A 61 25.17 -2.39 -3.36
C SER A 61 24.94 -2.98 -4.75
N ARG A 62 24.32 -4.17 -4.82
CA ARG A 62 23.90 -4.82 -6.05
C ARG A 62 22.53 -5.46 -5.90
N PHE A 63 21.69 -5.37 -6.92
CA PHE A 63 20.42 -6.07 -6.96
C PHE A 63 20.56 -7.39 -7.72
N MET A 64 20.18 -8.48 -7.05
CA MET A 64 20.13 -9.84 -7.56
C MET A 64 18.65 -10.22 -7.72
N ALA A 65 18.27 -10.82 -8.84
CA ALA A 65 16.89 -11.27 -9.08
C ALA A 65 16.86 -12.66 -9.71
N TRP A 66 15.80 -13.42 -9.42
CA TRP A 66 15.59 -14.76 -9.97
C TRP A 66 14.12 -15.12 -9.99
N GLY A 67 13.79 -16.16 -10.74
CA GLY A 67 12.42 -16.60 -10.96
C GLY A 67 12.05 -16.52 -12.43
N ASN A 68 10.75 -16.55 -12.70
CA ASN A 68 10.26 -16.57 -14.07
C ASN A 68 10.54 -15.22 -14.75
N ASN A 69 10.83 -15.27 -16.06
CA ASN A 69 11.15 -14.09 -16.88
C ASN A 69 12.41 -13.29 -16.47
N ILE A 70 13.20 -13.77 -15.51
CA ILE A 70 14.51 -13.21 -15.20
C ILE A 70 15.58 -13.94 -16.05
N PRO A 71 16.40 -13.22 -16.83
CA PRO A 71 17.46 -13.86 -17.62
C PRO A 71 18.43 -14.66 -16.75
N ASN A 72 18.73 -15.89 -17.18
CA ASN A 72 19.69 -16.75 -16.48
C ASN A 72 21.14 -16.23 -16.62
N ASP A 73 21.42 -15.39 -17.62
CA ASP A 73 22.73 -14.79 -17.84
C ASP A 73 22.91 -13.53 -16.98
N TYR A 74 23.63 -13.70 -15.87
CA TYR A 74 23.86 -12.65 -14.87
C TYR A 74 24.70 -11.45 -15.32
N LYS A 75 24.99 -11.31 -16.62
CA LYS A 75 25.69 -10.14 -17.16
C LYS A 75 24.93 -8.84 -16.89
N PHE A 76 23.60 -8.92 -16.81
CA PHE A 76 22.76 -7.77 -16.46
C PHE A 76 22.95 -7.30 -15.02
N ALA A 77 23.42 -8.15 -14.09
CA ALA A 77 23.65 -7.74 -12.70
C ALA A 77 24.75 -6.68 -12.55
N GLU A 78 25.68 -6.58 -13.52
CA GLU A 78 26.64 -5.47 -13.57
C GLU A 78 25.98 -4.11 -13.82
N LEU A 79 24.79 -4.10 -14.43
CA LEU A 79 23.99 -2.88 -14.60
C LEU A 79 23.14 -2.57 -13.37
N MET A 80 23.04 -3.52 -12.43
CA MET A 80 22.20 -3.45 -11.23
C MET A 80 23.00 -3.08 -9.98
N SER A 81 24.08 -2.30 -10.14
CA SER A 81 24.95 -1.85 -9.05
C SER A 81 24.52 -0.50 -8.47
N ASP A 82 25.09 -0.11 -7.34
CA ASP A 82 24.88 1.18 -6.69
C ASP A 82 23.39 1.48 -6.49
N VAL A 83 22.67 0.48 -5.99
CA VAL A 83 21.22 0.49 -5.78
C VAL A 83 20.86 1.53 -4.73
N LYS A 84 20.03 2.50 -5.15
CA LYS A 84 19.33 3.45 -4.27
C LYS A 84 17.98 2.90 -3.84
N ALA A 85 17.22 2.35 -4.78
CA ALA A 85 15.91 1.76 -4.53
C ALA A 85 15.56 0.75 -5.62
N VAL A 86 14.69 -0.20 -5.30
CA VAL A 86 14.11 -1.13 -6.25
C VAL A 86 12.59 -1.00 -6.21
N TYR A 87 11.99 -0.93 -7.38
CA TYR A 87 10.55 -0.82 -7.58
C TYR A 87 10.07 -2.04 -8.35
N SER A 88 9.01 -2.69 -7.90
CA SER A 88 8.42 -3.83 -8.60
C SER A 88 7.02 -3.52 -9.09
N ASN A 89 6.63 -4.19 -10.17
CA ASN A 89 5.24 -4.36 -10.55
C ASN A 89 4.89 -5.84 -10.61
N GLN A 90 3.85 -6.24 -11.36
CA GLN A 90 3.47 -7.65 -11.41
C GLN A 90 4.56 -8.55 -11.99
N TYR A 91 5.40 -8.10 -12.93
CA TYR A 91 6.31 -9.02 -13.65
C TYR A 91 7.70 -8.45 -13.94
N SER A 92 8.06 -7.33 -13.32
CA SER A 92 9.37 -6.72 -13.52
C SER A 92 9.83 -5.90 -12.32
N PHE A 93 11.12 -5.63 -12.31
CA PHE A 93 11.80 -4.76 -11.36
C PHE A 93 12.47 -3.60 -12.11
N ILE A 94 12.46 -2.42 -11.49
CA ILE A 94 13.25 -1.26 -11.88
C ILE A 94 14.16 -0.91 -10.72
N VAL A 95 15.47 -0.91 -10.99
CA VAL A 95 16.49 -0.45 -10.06
C VAL A 95 16.77 1.01 -10.34
N LEU A 96 16.64 1.86 -9.32
CA LEU A 96 17.12 3.22 -9.30
C LEU A 96 18.51 3.25 -8.66
N HIS A 97 19.47 3.89 -9.32
CA HIS A 97 20.87 3.94 -8.88
C HIS A 97 21.19 5.24 -8.13
N ASN A 98 22.17 5.23 -7.21
CA ASN A 98 22.64 6.47 -6.55
C ASN A 98 23.43 7.36 -7.51
N ASN A 99 24.13 6.76 -8.47
CA ASN A 99 24.89 7.40 -9.54
C ASN A 99 24.63 6.73 -10.90
N LEU A 100 25.03 7.40 -11.98
CA LEU A 100 24.93 6.86 -13.35
C LEU A 100 25.76 5.59 -13.52
N VAL A 101 25.11 4.46 -13.75
CA VAL A 101 25.78 3.20 -14.08
C VAL A 101 26.23 3.23 -15.53
N LYS A 102 27.50 2.83 -15.77
CA LYS A 102 28.18 2.93 -17.08
C LYS A 102 28.08 4.32 -17.73
N ASN A 103 28.03 5.37 -16.91
CA ASN A 103 27.84 6.77 -17.32
C ASN A 103 26.57 7.00 -18.18
N LYS A 104 25.57 6.12 -18.08
CA LYS A 104 24.41 6.14 -18.97
C LYS A 104 23.06 5.94 -18.26
N TYR A 105 23.03 5.12 -17.20
CA TYR A 105 21.78 4.63 -16.66
C TYR A 105 21.55 5.07 -15.22
N TRP A 106 20.51 5.88 -15.00
CA TRP A 106 19.94 6.12 -13.68
C TRP A 106 18.94 5.03 -13.26
N LEU A 107 18.32 4.39 -14.25
CA LEU A 107 17.37 3.31 -14.07
C LEU A 107 17.81 2.11 -14.91
N THR A 108 17.67 0.91 -14.36
CA THR A 108 17.83 -0.35 -15.10
C THR A 108 16.66 -1.27 -14.79
N GLY A 109 16.08 -1.88 -15.82
CA GLY A 109 14.94 -2.80 -15.68
C GLY A 109 15.31 -4.27 -15.92
N ILE A 110 14.58 -5.18 -15.27
CA ILE A 110 14.70 -6.63 -15.46
C ILE A 110 13.34 -7.32 -15.27
N GLY A 111 13.08 -8.37 -16.03
CA GLY A 111 11.79 -9.06 -16.09
C GLY A 111 11.11 -8.91 -17.45
N ARG A 112 9.78 -8.96 -17.47
CA ARG A 112 8.99 -8.87 -18.70
C ARG A 112 9.05 -7.50 -19.36
N SER A 113 9.46 -7.46 -20.63
CA SER A 113 9.58 -6.22 -21.40
C SER A 113 8.23 -5.53 -21.63
N ASP A 114 7.17 -6.31 -21.85
CA ASP A 114 5.79 -5.82 -22.01
C ASP A 114 5.17 -5.31 -20.70
N CYS A 115 5.85 -5.55 -19.57
CA CYS A 115 5.52 -5.02 -18.25
C CYS A 115 6.48 -3.91 -17.81
N GLY A 116 7.28 -3.35 -18.71
CA GLY A 116 8.11 -2.18 -18.41
C GLY A 116 9.56 -2.47 -17.97
N ALA A 117 10.02 -3.73 -18.01
CA ALA A 117 11.44 -4.01 -17.83
C ALA A 117 12.32 -3.35 -18.91
N LEU A 118 11.78 -3.14 -20.12
CA LEU A 118 12.45 -2.40 -21.17
C LEU A 118 12.13 -0.90 -21.03
N ILE A 119 13.14 -0.11 -20.64
CA ILE A 119 13.05 1.34 -20.54
C ILE A 119 13.42 1.94 -21.91
N PRO A 120 12.55 2.77 -22.53
CA PRO A 120 12.86 3.41 -23.82
C PRO A 120 14.09 4.33 -23.77
N ASP A 121 14.88 4.35 -24.85
CA ASP A 121 16.09 5.19 -24.97
C ASP A 121 15.79 6.69 -24.77
N GLU A 122 14.64 7.17 -25.23
CA GLU A 122 14.22 8.56 -25.03
C GLU A 122 14.07 8.93 -23.55
N ILE A 123 13.65 7.98 -22.70
CA ILE A 123 13.55 8.18 -21.26
C ILE A 123 14.95 8.18 -20.66
N HIS A 124 15.82 7.24 -21.05
CA HIS A 124 17.22 7.27 -20.60
C HIS A 124 17.90 8.61 -20.94
N LEU A 125 17.72 9.11 -22.16
CA LEU A 125 18.26 10.39 -22.60
C LEU A 125 17.68 11.58 -21.81
N ALA A 126 16.38 11.56 -21.51
CA ALA A 126 15.76 12.59 -20.67
C ALA A 126 16.34 12.58 -19.25
N LEU A 127 16.50 11.41 -18.65
CA LEU A 127 16.97 11.24 -17.28
C LEU A 127 18.45 11.62 -17.08
N VAL A 128 19.26 11.58 -18.13
CA VAL A 128 20.65 12.10 -18.08
C VAL A 128 20.67 13.59 -17.73
N ASN A 129 19.70 14.36 -18.24
CA ASN A 129 19.61 15.80 -18.01
C ASN A 129 18.78 16.17 -16.77
N ASP A 130 17.93 15.25 -16.31
CA ASP A 130 17.03 15.47 -15.19
C ASP A 130 16.91 14.21 -14.35
N LYS A 131 17.61 14.20 -13.22
CA LYS A 131 17.78 13.02 -12.38
C LYS A 131 16.42 12.48 -11.89
N PRO A 132 16.20 11.16 -11.91
CA PRO A 132 14.99 10.57 -11.33
C PRO A 132 14.98 10.71 -9.81
N SER A 133 13.85 11.16 -9.28
CA SER A 133 13.57 11.23 -7.85
C SER A 133 13.00 9.90 -7.34
N ALA A 134 11.93 9.42 -7.99
CA ALA A 134 11.24 8.19 -7.64
C ALA A 134 10.55 7.56 -8.86
N VAL A 135 10.29 6.25 -8.77
CA VAL A 135 9.51 5.49 -9.75
C VAL A 135 8.22 5.01 -9.09
N TYR A 136 7.16 4.94 -9.86
CA TYR A 136 5.82 4.49 -9.49
C TYR A 136 5.38 3.40 -10.46
N ALA A 137 4.58 2.46 -9.98
CA ALA A 137 4.17 1.29 -10.74
C ALA A 137 2.66 1.11 -10.72
N THR A 138 2.10 0.80 -11.88
CA THR A 138 0.82 0.06 -12.00
C THR A 138 1.16 -1.43 -12.15
N TYR A 139 0.21 -2.29 -12.49
CA TYR A 139 0.50 -3.71 -12.66
C TYR A 139 1.53 -4.01 -13.76
N ASN A 140 1.47 -3.31 -14.91
CA ASN A 140 2.29 -3.61 -16.09
C ASN A 140 2.97 -2.37 -16.70
N ALA A 141 3.03 -1.26 -15.98
CA ALA A 141 3.70 -0.05 -16.43
C ALA A 141 4.38 0.68 -15.28
N TYR A 142 5.27 1.59 -15.64
CA TYR A 142 5.95 2.47 -14.71
C TYR A 142 5.81 3.93 -15.11
N SER A 143 5.94 4.80 -14.13
CA SER A 143 6.14 6.22 -14.33
C SER A 143 7.25 6.72 -13.43
N VAL A 144 8.13 7.56 -13.96
CA VAL A 144 9.24 8.18 -13.22
C VAL A 144 8.94 9.65 -13.01
N LEU A 145 9.10 10.11 -11.77
CA LEU A 145 9.11 11.53 -11.39
C LEU A 145 10.57 11.98 -11.24
N THR A 146 10.94 13.06 -11.91
CA THR A 146 12.28 13.63 -11.84
C THR A 146 12.41 14.72 -10.78
N GLU A 147 13.64 15.13 -10.45
CA GLU A 147 13.92 16.21 -9.50
C GLU A 147 13.38 17.58 -9.97
N SER A 148 13.32 17.82 -11.28
CA SER A 148 12.68 19.02 -11.83
C SER A 148 11.14 18.94 -11.87
N GLY A 149 10.57 17.79 -11.51
CA GLY A 149 9.13 17.53 -11.46
C GLY A 149 8.51 17.19 -12.83
N LYS A 150 9.29 16.63 -13.74
CA LYS A 150 8.83 16.06 -15.01
C LYS A 150 8.49 14.58 -14.83
N ILE A 151 7.59 14.11 -15.68
CA ILE A 151 7.04 12.76 -15.61
C ILE A 151 7.18 12.08 -16.96
N TYR A 152 7.66 10.84 -16.94
CA TYR A 152 7.73 9.96 -18.10
C TYR A 152 7.16 8.60 -17.74
N SER A 153 6.39 7.98 -18.63
CA SER A 153 5.79 6.66 -18.40
C SER A 153 6.16 5.71 -19.54
N TRP A 154 6.26 4.42 -19.21
CA TRP A 154 6.56 3.34 -20.16
C TRP A 154 5.97 2.01 -19.70
N GLY A 155 5.98 1.02 -20.59
CA GLY A 155 5.35 -0.29 -20.37
C GLY A 155 4.02 -0.40 -21.10
N ASN A 156 3.08 -1.19 -20.58
CA ASN A 156 1.81 -1.44 -21.25
C ASN A 156 0.91 -0.18 -21.30
N ALA A 157 0.49 0.22 -22.49
CA ALA A 157 -0.34 1.42 -22.70
C ALA A 157 -1.68 1.38 -21.94
N ASN A 158 -2.33 0.20 -21.86
CA ASN A 158 -3.60 0.04 -21.14
C ASN A 158 -3.42 0.22 -19.62
N PHE A 159 -2.19 0.13 -19.12
CA PHE A 159 -1.87 0.27 -17.70
C PHE A 159 -1.19 1.62 -17.40
N GLY A 160 -1.30 2.60 -18.30
CA GLY A 160 -0.72 3.92 -18.13
C GLY A 160 0.74 4.06 -18.60
N GLY A 161 1.26 3.08 -19.33
CA GLY A 161 2.60 3.12 -19.91
C GLY A 161 2.78 4.13 -21.05
N VAL A 162 1.71 4.79 -21.50
CA VAL A 162 1.76 5.86 -22.49
C VAL A 162 1.00 7.09 -21.96
N ILE A 163 1.65 8.25 -21.98
CA ILE A 163 1.03 9.53 -21.62
C ILE A 163 0.37 10.13 -22.87
N PRO A 164 -0.96 10.36 -22.89
CA PRO A 164 -1.63 11.01 -24.02
C PRO A 164 -1.12 12.44 -24.27
N PRO A 165 -1.13 12.95 -25.52
CA PRO A 165 -0.59 14.27 -25.86
C PRO A 165 -1.10 15.42 -24.98
N GLN A 166 -2.41 15.49 -24.73
CA GLN A 166 -3.03 16.52 -23.89
C GLN A 166 -2.56 16.47 -22.43
N VAL A 167 -2.31 15.27 -21.91
CA VAL A 167 -1.77 15.06 -20.56
C VAL A 167 -0.29 15.43 -20.54
N LYS A 168 0.46 15.08 -21.58
CA LYS A 168 1.88 15.46 -21.75
C LYS A 168 2.04 16.98 -21.79
N ASP A 169 1.17 17.70 -22.49
CA ASP A 169 1.18 19.17 -22.53
C ASP A 169 0.86 19.80 -21.18
N PHE A 170 -0.03 19.18 -20.39
CA PHE A 170 -0.31 19.61 -19.03
C PHE A 170 0.92 19.43 -18.13
N LEU A 171 1.51 18.23 -18.13
CA LEU A 171 2.68 17.85 -17.35
C LEU A 171 3.92 18.67 -17.72
N ASN A 172 4.11 18.98 -19.00
CA ASN A 172 5.24 19.79 -19.46
C ASN A 172 5.19 21.23 -18.95
N ARG A 173 3.99 21.79 -18.74
CA ARG A 173 3.79 23.18 -18.32
C ARG A 173 3.81 23.38 -16.80
N ARG A 174 3.82 22.30 -16.03
CA ARG A 174 3.77 22.34 -14.57
C ARG A 174 4.93 21.57 -13.97
N LYS A 175 5.17 21.82 -12.70
CA LYS A 175 6.06 21.02 -11.87
C LYS A 175 5.19 20.10 -11.03
N MET A 176 5.25 18.80 -11.30
CA MET A 176 4.57 17.80 -10.47
C MET A 176 5.47 17.43 -9.30
N GLU A 177 4.85 17.03 -8.18
CA GLU A 177 5.57 16.65 -6.97
C GLU A 177 5.23 15.25 -6.49
N TYR A 178 4.04 14.76 -6.85
CA TYR A 178 3.52 13.49 -6.38
C TYR A 178 2.89 12.69 -7.52
N ILE A 179 3.04 11.37 -7.44
CA ILE A 179 2.31 10.42 -8.26
C ILE A 179 1.68 9.39 -7.31
N CYS A 180 0.43 9.02 -7.57
CA CYS A 180 -0.18 7.83 -7.02
C CYS A 180 -0.70 6.95 -8.16
N ALA A 181 -0.90 5.66 -7.89
CA ALA A 181 -1.30 4.70 -8.89
C ALA A 181 -2.41 3.79 -8.36
N THR A 182 -3.36 3.49 -9.24
CA THR A 182 -4.23 2.31 -9.10
C THR A 182 -3.55 1.12 -9.77
N SER A 183 -4.26 0.00 -9.95
CA SER A 183 -3.69 -1.14 -10.67
C SER A 183 -3.40 -0.86 -12.15
N GLN A 184 -4.06 0.12 -12.78
CA GLN A 184 -3.94 0.38 -14.23
C GLN A 184 -3.91 1.87 -14.64
N ALA A 185 -3.91 2.79 -13.68
CA ALA A 185 -3.85 4.22 -13.95
C ALA A 185 -2.95 4.96 -12.97
N PHE A 186 -2.48 6.12 -13.39
CA PHE A 186 -1.69 7.04 -12.59
C PHE A 186 -2.43 8.37 -12.41
N CYS A 187 -2.12 9.04 -11.31
CA CYS A 187 -2.57 10.38 -10.99
C CYS A 187 -1.35 11.18 -10.51
N ALA A 188 -1.10 12.33 -11.11
CA ALA A 188 -0.06 13.27 -10.69
C ALA A 188 -0.69 14.54 -10.13
N TYR A 189 -0.06 15.08 -9.08
CA TYR A 189 -0.47 16.33 -8.44
C TYR A 189 0.69 17.09 -7.81
N ASN A 190 0.45 18.33 -7.39
CA ASN A 190 1.44 19.19 -6.76
C ASN A 190 0.86 20.05 -5.63
N ALA A 191 1.73 20.79 -4.93
CA ALA A 191 1.33 21.70 -3.86
C ALA A 191 0.48 22.90 -4.32
N ASP A 192 0.54 23.26 -5.62
CA ASP A 192 -0.29 24.33 -6.20
C ASP A 192 -1.75 23.89 -6.41
N GLY A 193 -2.07 22.62 -6.13
CA GLY A 193 -3.42 22.07 -6.25
C GLY A 193 -3.77 21.55 -7.64
N ASP A 194 -2.80 21.49 -8.57
CA ASP A 194 -2.98 20.87 -9.87
C ASP A 194 -3.14 19.35 -9.75
N ILE A 195 -3.97 18.78 -10.62
CA ILE A 195 -4.18 17.34 -10.72
C ILE A 195 -4.35 16.91 -12.17
N ILE A 196 -3.81 15.75 -12.54
CA ILE A 196 -4.02 15.13 -13.84
C ILE A 196 -3.89 13.60 -13.76
N THR A 197 -4.65 12.88 -14.59
CA THR A 197 -4.61 11.40 -14.64
C THR A 197 -4.35 10.88 -16.05
N TRP A 198 -3.86 9.63 -16.13
CA TRP A 198 -3.72 8.87 -17.37
C TRP A 198 -3.72 7.35 -17.10
N GLY A 199 -3.94 6.56 -18.13
CA GLY A 199 -4.12 5.09 -18.05
C GLY A 199 -5.57 4.69 -18.33
N ASP A 200 -5.98 3.50 -17.88
CA ASP A 200 -7.35 3.02 -18.11
C ASP A 200 -8.38 3.91 -17.38
N SER A 201 -9.33 4.46 -18.12
CA SER A 201 -10.42 5.29 -17.59
C SER A 201 -11.28 4.57 -16.56
N ASN A 202 -11.51 3.26 -16.75
CA ASN A 202 -12.25 2.43 -15.79
C ASN A 202 -11.50 2.27 -14.48
N TYR A 203 -10.19 2.50 -14.44
CA TYR A 203 -9.36 2.43 -13.23
C TYR A 203 -8.92 3.82 -12.74
N GLY A 204 -9.59 4.89 -13.19
CA GLY A 204 -9.34 6.26 -12.73
C GLY A 204 -8.38 7.08 -13.62
N GLY A 205 -8.00 6.55 -14.79
CA GLY A 205 -7.16 7.24 -15.78
C GLY A 205 -7.79 8.43 -16.48
N SER A 206 -9.03 8.78 -16.13
CA SER A 206 -9.73 9.98 -16.59
C SER A 206 -10.59 10.57 -15.46
N ILE A 207 -10.58 11.89 -15.32
CA ILE A 207 -11.46 12.65 -14.43
C ILE A 207 -12.46 13.41 -15.30
N ASP A 208 -13.75 13.37 -14.95
CA ASP A 208 -14.76 14.19 -15.64
C ASP A 208 -14.64 15.67 -15.27
N SER A 209 -15.20 16.55 -16.10
CA SER A 209 -15.08 18.00 -15.92
C SER A 209 -15.71 18.48 -14.62
N GLN A 210 -16.86 17.93 -14.23
CA GLN A 210 -17.55 18.34 -13.01
C GLN A 210 -16.70 18.03 -11.76
N THR A 211 -16.07 16.86 -11.73
CA THR A 211 -15.17 16.47 -10.65
C THR A 211 -13.94 17.38 -10.59
N LEU A 212 -13.38 17.76 -11.75
CA LEU A 212 -12.28 18.72 -11.81
C LEU A 212 -12.70 20.11 -11.31
N ASP A 213 -13.89 20.57 -11.69
CA ASP A 213 -14.45 21.84 -11.24
C ASP A 213 -14.68 21.82 -9.72
N ASP A 214 -15.25 20.74 -9.18
CA ASP A 214 -15.46 20.58 -7.73
C ASP A 214 -14.15 20.61 -6.92
N ILE A 215 -13.08 20.04 -7.47
CA ILE A 215 -11.73 20.09 -6.88
C ILE A 215 -11.18 21.51 -6.97
N ALA A 216 -11.25 22.15 -8.13
CA ALA A 216 -10.73 23.49 -8.37
C ALA A 216 -11.45 24.55 -7.52
N ASP A 217 -12.78 24.47 -7.41
CA ASP A 217 -13.62 25.37 -6.63
C ASP A 217 -13.34 25.29 -5.12
N ASP A 218 -12.76 24.18 -4.65
CA ASP A 218 -12.32 24.02 -3.27
C ASP A 218 -10.78 24.17 -3.12
N GLY A 219 -10.14 24.92 -4.02
CA GLY A 219 -8.74 25.30 -3.92
C GLY A 219 -7.74 24.28 -4.48
N GLY A 220 -8.21 23.32 -5.28
CA GLY A 220 -7.36 22.28 -5.86
C GLY A 220 -7.14 21.09 -4.93
N VAL A 221 -6.25 20.18 -5.32
CA VAL A 221 -5.98 18.95 -4.57
C VAL A 221 -4.94 19.15 -3.46
N TYR A 222 -5.23 18.59 -2.28
CA TYR A 222 -4.29 18.48 -1.17
C TYR A 222 -3.52 17.16 -1.20
N THR A 223 -4.24 16.06 -1.41
CA THR A 223 -3.66 14.71 -1.50
C THR A 223 -4.62 13.76 -2.21
N VAL A 224 -4.11 12.65 -2.71
CA VAL A 224 -4.90 11.63 -3.41
C VAL A 224 -4.60 10.25 -2.82
N VAL A 225 -5.64 9.53 -2.42
CA VAL A 225 -5.58 8.14 -1.95
C VAL A 225 -6.11 7.23 -3.05
N ALA A 226 -5.41 6.13 -3.35
CA ALA A 226 -5.82 5.17 -4.37
C ALA A 226 -6.30 3.85 -3.75
N SER A 227 -7.40 3.30 -4.28
CA SER A 227 -7.75 1.88 -4.14
C SER A 227 -7.21 1.10 -5.35
N ASN A 228 -7.63 -0.15 -5.54
CA ASN A 228 -7.18 -0.92 -6.70
C ASN A 228 -7.65 -0.32 -8.04
N GLY A 229 -8.79 0.35 -8.09
CA GLY A 229 -9.38 0.84 -9.35
C GLY A 229 -10.06 2.20 -9.26
N ALA A 230 -9.81 2.95 -8.20
CA ALA A 230 -10.37 4.28 -8.02
C ALA A 230 -9.41 5.17 -7.23
N PHE A 231 -9.65 6.46 -7.31
CA PHE A 231 -8.94 7.48 -6.53
C PHE A 231 -9.93 8.28 -5.69
N CYS A 232 -9.46 8.79 -4.55
CA CYS A 232 -10.13 9.76 -3.72
C CYS A 232 -9.19 10.94 -3.47
N ALA A 233 -9.53 12.10 -4.00
CA ALA A 233 -8.84 13.35 -3.71
C ALA A 233 -9.43 13.98 -2.44
N ILE A 234 -8.55 14.48 -1.57
CA ILE A 234 -8.89 15.44 -0.53
C ILE A 234 -8.50 16.83 -1.04
N THR A 235 -9.42 17.80 -1.01
CA THR A 235 -9.20 19.15 -1.54
C THR A 235 -8.40 20.04 -0.58
N GLN A 236 -7.82 21.14 -1.06
CA GLN A 236 -7.00 22.03 -0.23
C GLN A 236 -7.81 22.87 0.75
N GLY A 237 -8.94 23.42 0.30
CA GLY A 237 -9.77 24.37 1.03
C GLY A 237 -10.42 23.73 2.25
N ARG A 238 -11.62 23.18 2.09
CA ARG A 238 -12.36 22.60 3.22
C ARG A 238 -11.91 21.19 3.57
N LYS A 239 -10.92 20.62 2.90
CA LYS A 239 -10.57 19.19 2.99
C LYS A 239 -11.79 18.31 2.72
N LYS A 240 -12.53 18.59 1.65
CA LYS A 240 -13.60 17.72 1.15
C LYS A 240 -13.00 16.48 0.52
N ALA A 241 -13.80 15.42 0.40
CA ALA A 241 -13.44 14.25 -0.39
C ALA A 241 -14.20 14.24 -1.71
N VAL A 242 -13.51 13.95 -2.81
CA VAL A 242 -14.08 13.69 -4.13
C VAL A 242 -13.46 12.40 -4.67
N ALA A 243 -14.22 11.55 -5.35
CA ALA A 243 -13.74 10.26 -5.84
C ALA A 243 -14.14 10.02 -7.30
N TRP A 244 -13.30 9.29 -8.02
CA TRP A 244 -13.53 8.90 -9.42
C TRP A 244 -12.89 7.54 -9.74
N GLY A 245 -13.22 6.99 -10.91
CA GLY A 245 -12.79 5.66 -11.36
C GLY A 245 -13.89 4.63 -11.21
N ASN A 246 -13.52 3.35 -11.00
CA ASN A 246 -14.50 2.27 -10.97
C ASN A 246 -15.41 2.37 -9.73
N ARG A 247 -16.72 2.40 -9.93
CA ARG A 247 -17.71 2.43 -8.83
C ARG A 247 -17.55 1.26 -7.86
N SER A 248 -17.26 0.05 -8.35
CA SER A 248 -17.05 -1.14 -7.53
C SER A 248 -15.78 -1.08 -6.67
N TYR A 249 -14.87 -0.15 -6.98
CA TYR A 249 -13.63 0.08 -6.22
C TYR A 249 -13.66 1.39 -5.43
N GLY A 250 -14.84 2.03 -5.30
CA GLY A 250 -15.01 3.28 -4.56
C GLY A 250 -14.88 4.54 -5.40
N GLY A 251 -14.95 4.45 -6.73
CA GLY A 251 -14.89 5.61 -7.63
C GLY A 251 -16.14 6.50 -7.64
N LEU A 252 -17.13 6.21 -6.79
CA LEU A 252 -18.29 7.07 -6.57
C LEU A 252 -18.63 7.06 -5.08
N ILE A 253 -18.62 8.23 -4.44
CA ILE A 253 -19.02 8.39 -3.04
C ILE A 253 -20.54 8.18 -2.95
N SER A 254 -21.00 7.36 -2.01
CA SER A 254 -22.40 6.98 -1.83
C SER A 254 -22.85 7.03 -0.37
N GLY A 255 -24.17 6.92 -0.16
CA GLY A 255 -24.78 6.82 1.17
C GLY A 255 -24.43 7.98 2.11
N ASP A 256 -24.30 7.67 3.40
CA ASP A 256 -23.99 8.65 4.45
C ASP A 256 -22.63 9.34 4.25
N ALA A 257 -21.70 8.69 3.53
CA ALA A 257 -20.37 9.22 3.24
C ALA A 257 -20.42 10.51 2.40
N LEU A 258 -21.44 10.70 1.55
CA LEU A 258 -21.62 11.93 0.77
C LEU A 258 -21.66 13.17 1.67
N SER A 259 -22.39 13.09 2.78
CA SER A 259 -22.56 14.21 3.69
C SER A 259 -21.26 14.55 4.42
N VAL A 260 -20.45 13.54 4.76
CA VAL A 260 -19.16 13.69 5.42
C VAL A 260 -18.13 14.25 4.44
N ALA A 261 -18.06 13.68 3.24
CA ALA A 261 -17.20 14.12 2.15
C ALA A 261 -17.45 15.59 1.76
N ALA A 262 -18.72 15.98 1.61
CA ALA A 262 -19.09 17.35 1.23
C ALA A 262 -18.89 18.37 2.36
N ARG A 263 -19.01 17.96 3.63
CA ARG A 263 -18.74 18.82 4.80
C ARG A 263 -17.25 19.11 4.92
N GLY A 264 -16.42 18.10 4.66
CA GLY A 264 -14.96 18.19 4.71
C GLY A 264 -14.41 18.10 6.13
N LYS A 265 -13.29 18.80 6.37
CA LYS A 265 -12.43 18.68 7.55
C LYS A 265 -11.92 17.26 7.73
N ILE A 266 -11.68 16.55 6.64
CA ILE A 266 -11.16 15.18 6.64
C ILE A 266 -9.70 15.20 7.13
N VAL A 267 -9.42 14.40 8.16
CA VAL A 267 -8.09 14.25 8.76
C VAL A 267 -7.52 12.85 8.53
N LEU A 268 -8.39 11.85 8.32
CA LEU A 268 -8.00 10.49 7.95
C LEU A 268 -8.75 10.05 6.69
N CYS A 269 -8.05 9.41 5.77
CA CYS A 269 -8.57 8.77 4.58
C CYS A 269 -7.72 7.53 4.28
N ARG A 270 -8.37 6.38 4.08
CA ARG A 270 -7.70 5.14 3.69
C ARG A 270 -8.54 4.34 2.71
N ALA A 271 -7.86 3.72 1.75
CA ALA A 271 -8.45 2.73 0.87
C ALA A 271 -8.26 1.30 1.40
N SER A 272 -9.25 0.45 1.18
CA SER A 272 -9.07 -1.00 1.04
C SER A 272 -8.77 -1.34 -0.42
N ASN A 273 -8.82 -2.62 -0.77
CA ASN A 273 -8.73 -3.03 -2.18
C ASN A 273 -9.86 -2.41 -3.04
N THR A 274 -11.08 -2.31 -2.51
CA THR A 274 -12.29 -1.95 -3.28
C THR A 274 -13.12 -0.82 -2.69
N SER A 275 -12.65 -0.16 -1.64
CA SER A 275 -13.45 0.78 -0.85
C SER A 275 -12.59 1.85 -0.19
N PHE A 276 -13.24 2.89 0.32
CA PHE A 276 -12.59 3.96 1.06
C PHE A 276 -13.32 4.22 2.36
N THR A 277 -12.58 4.75 3.32
CA THR A 277 -13.14 5.37 4.51
C THR A 277 -12.48 6.71 4.76
N ILE A 278 -13.26 7.66 5.25
CA ILE A 278 -12.83 9.00 5.65
C ILE A 278 -13.32 9.31 7.05
N ILE A 279 -12.53 10.04 7.83
CA ILE A 279 -12.89 10.52 9.16
C ILE A 279 -12.55 12.01 9.25
N SER A 280 -13.53 12.81 9.69
CA SER A 280 -13.37 14.24 9.92
C SER A 280 -12.77 14.55 11.28
N LYS A 281 -12.22 15.75 11.45
CA LYS A 281 -11.74 16.32 12.72
C LYS A 281 -12.79 16.23 13.84
N ALA A 282 -14.08 16.31 13.48
CA ALA A 282 -15.21 16.21 14.42
C ALA A 282 -15.65 14.76 14.71
N GLY A 283 -14.97 13.77 14.12
CA GLY A 283 -15.29 12.34 14.24
C GLY A 283 -16.49 11.89 13.42
N ASP A 284 -16.90 12.65 12.40
CA ASP A 284 -17.85 12.13 11.41
C ASP A 284 -17.12 11.16 10.49
N ILE A 285 -17.68 9.97 10.29
CA ILE A 285 -17.09 8.90 9.49
C ILE A 285 -17.94 8.62 8.26
N GLY A 286 -17.28 8.50 7.11
CA GLY A 286 -17.86 8.04 5.86
C GLY A 286 -17.16 6.79 5.37
N CYS A 287 -17.91 5.87 4.76
CA CYS A 287 -17.37 4.65 4.17
C CYS A 287 -18.18 4.27 2.93
N TRP A 288 -17.51 3.96 1.82
CA TRP A 288 -18.17 3.64 0.54
C TRP A 288 -17.32 2.69 -0.31
N GLY A 289 -17.93 2.13 -1.36
CA GLY A 289 -17.33 1.08 -2.19
C GLY A 289 -17.83 -0.32 -1.83
N ALA A 290 -17.21 -1.35 -2.40
CA ALA A 290 -17.70 -2.73 -2.32
C ALA A 290 -17.15 -3.55 -1.11
N ILE A 291 -17.24 -3.03 0.11
CA ILE A 291 -16.70 -3.69 1.33
C ILE A 291 -17.33 -5.08 1.59
N ASN A 292 -18.59 -5.27 1.19
CA ASN A 292 -19.29 -6.53 1.41
C ASN A 292 -18.86 -7.65 0.45
N LYS A 293 -18.06 -7.35 -0.57
CA LYS A 293 -17.46 -8.39 -1.42
C LYS A 293 -16.22 -8.91 -0.70
N ALA A 294 -16.30 -10.16 -0.26
CA ALA A 294 -15.11 -11.01 -0.05
C ALA A 294 -14.10 -10.80 -1.21
N PRO A 295 -12.78 -11.04 -1.02
CA PRO A 295 -11.85 -11.14 -2.14
C PRO A 295 -12.50 -12.04 -3.18
N LEU A 296 -12.67 -11.50 -4.39
CA LEU A 296 -13.32 -12.19 -5.50
C LEU A 296 -12.56 -13.51 -5.69
N THR A 297 -13.17 -14.63 -5.29
CA THR A 297 -12.69 -15.94 -5.72
C THR A 297 -13.00 -16.09 -7.22
N GLU A 298 -12.17 -16.88 -7.89
CA GLU A 298 -12.06 -17.06 -9.35
C GLU A 298 -13.38 -17.14 -10.13
N THR A 299 -14.48 -17.58 -9.51
CA THR A 299 -15.82 -17.67 -10.10
C THR A 299 -16.55 -16.35 -10.35
N ALA A 300 -16.08 -15.22 -9.81
CA ALA A 300 -16.70 -13.91 -10.05
C ALA A 300 -16.05 -13.11 -11.20
N LEU A 301 -15.02 -13.66 -11.84
CA LEU A 301 -14.30 -13.00 -12.95
C LEU A 301 -14.90 -13.31 -14.33
N THR A 302 -15.90 -14.17 -14.42
CA THR A 302 -16.51 -14.59 -15.69
C THR A 302 -17.91 -14.03 -15.92
N ASP A 303 -18.45 -13.23 -15.00
CA ASP A 303 -19.81 -12.72 -15.17
C ASP A 303 -19.83 -11.26 -15.59
N ASP A 304 -19.69 -11.07 -16.90
CA ASP A 304 -20.13 -9.87 -17.65
C ASP A 304 -21.67 -9.75 -17.68
N SER A 305 -22.41 -10.49 -16.84
CA SER A 305 -23.84 -10.25 -16.70
C SER A 305 -24.08 -8.93 -15.96
N VAL A 306 -24.55 -7.98 -16.76
CA VAL A 306 -25.39 -6.87 -16.33
C VAL A 306 -26.55 -7.43 -15.52
N THR A 307 -26.39 -7.60 -14.21
CA THR A 307 -27.52 -7.55 -13.30
C THR A 307 -27.80 -6.09 -13.00
N ASP A 308 -28.64 -5.52 -13.86
CA ASP A 308 -29.47 -4.37 -13.53
C ASP A 308 -30.30 -4.72 -12.29
N SER A 309 -29.79 -4.36 -11.11
CA SER A 309 -30.61 -4.10 -9.94
C SER A 309 -30.55 -2.61 -9.65
N ARG A 310 -31.26 -1.83 -10.49
CA ARG A 310 -31.87 -0.58 -10.05
C ARG A 310 -32.47 -0.80 -8.66
N THR A 311 -31.89 -0.13 -7.66
CA THR A 311 -32.11 -0.18 -6.20
C THR A 311 -31.39 -1.30 -5.43
N GLY A 312 -30.16 -1.01 -5.00
CA GLY A 312 -29.42 -1.87 -4.07
C GLY A 312 -28.03 -1.35 -3.81
N SER A 313 -27.92 -0.17 -3.19
CA SER A 313 -26.62 0.34 -2.76
C SER A 313 -25.99 -0.70 -1.83
N SER A 314 -24.92 -1.36 -2.25
CA SER A 314 -24.12 -2.23 -1.39
C SER A 314 -23.27 -1.38 -0.44
N ASP A 315 -23.90 -0.37 0.18
CA ASP A 315 -23.26 0.56 1.08
C ASP A 315 -22.81 -0.16 2.34
N VAL A 316 -21.72 0.34 2.89
CA VAL A 316 -21.17 -0.12 4.16
C VAL A 316 -22.13 0.29 5.26
N ILE A 317 -22.79 -0.68 5.89
CA ILE A 317 -23.58 -0.39 7.09
C ILE A 317 -22.58 -0.18 8.23
N LEU A 318 -22.23 1.08 8.47
CA LEU A 318 -21.45 1.46 9.64
C LEU A 318 -22.28 1.20 10.90
N ASN A 319 -21.75 0.39 11.81
CA ASN A 319 -22.44 0.13 13.08
C ASN A 319 -22.52 1.43 13.89
N LYS A 320 -23.70 1.72 14.45
CA LYS A 320 -23.94 2.90 15.30
C LYS A 320 -22.93 3.00 16.44
N SER A 321 -22.49 1.88 17.02
CA SER A 321 -21.48 1.87 18.08
C SER A 321 -20.12 2.37 17.59
N VAL A 322 -19.71 1.99 16.38
CA VAL A 322 -18.47 2.45 15.74
C VAL A 322 -18.55 3.96 15.47
N VAL A 323 -19.64 4.40 14.84
CA VAL A 323 -19.84 5.84 14.53
C VAL A 323 -19.80 6.67 15.80
N LEU A 324 -20.51 6.24 16.85
CA LEU A 324 -20.55 6.96 18.12
C LEU A 324 -19.21 6.90 18.87
N GLY A 325 -18.52 5.75 18.86
CA GLY A 325 -17.22 5.58 19.48
C GLY A 325 -16.17 6.50 18.88
N ILE A 326 -16.04 6.50 17.55
CA ILE A 326 -15.13 7.41 16.82
C ILE A 326 -15.51 8.86 17.10
N LYS A 327 -16.80 9.20 17.03
CA LYS A 327 -17.25 10.57 17.27
C LYS A 327 -16.96 11.08 18.67
N ASN A 328 -17.14 10.24 19.69
CA ASN A 328 -16.85 10.58 21.07
C ASN A 328 -15.34 10.74 21.30
N TYR A 329 -14.54 9.81 20.79
CA TYR A 329 -13.09 9.87 20.91
C TYR A 329 -12.50 11.09 20.20
N MET A 330 -12.86 11.32 18.94
CA MET A 330 -12.33 12.45 18.16
C MET A 330 -12.70 13.82 18.76
N LYS A 331 -13.85 13.91 19.44
CA LYS A 331 -14.27 15.12 20.16
C LYS A 331 -13.51 15.36 21.46
N SER A 332 -12.92 14.32 22.07
CA SER A 332 -12.08 14.50 23.25
C SER A 332 -10.65 14.91 22.91
N LEU A 333 -10.28 14.92 21.63
CA LEU A 333 -8.92 15.29 21.20
C LEU A 333 -8.76 16.81 21.05
N GLU A 334 -7.62 17.29 21.50
CA GLU A 334 -7.12 18.61 21.14
C GLU A 334 -6.29 18.52 19.86
N TRP A 335 -6.73 19.24 18.84
CA TRP A 335 -6.08 19.24 17.56
C TRP A 335 -5.10 20.38 17.46
N VAL A 336 -4.00 20.16 16.75
CA VAL A 336 -3.15 21.26 16.30
C VAL A 336 -4.01 22.15 15.38
N ASP A 337 -4.01 23.46 15.63
CA ASP A 337 -4.68 24.40 14.73
C ASP A 337 -3.96 24.40 13.38
N ASP A 338 -4.72 24.19 12.31
CA ASP A 338 -4.24 24.50 10.97
C ASP A 338 -4.11 26.03 10.92
N GLU A 339 -2.95 26.58 10.57
CA GLU A 339 -2.79 28.04 10.38
C GLU A 339 -3.98 28.56 9.54
N GLU A 340 -4.80 29.48 10.10
CA GLU A 340 -6.07 29.90 9.50
C GLU A 340 -5.89 30.36 8.04
N PRO A 341 -6.85 30.05 7.14
CA PRO A 341 -6.84 30.62 5.80
C PRO A 341 -7.02 32.14 5.87
N ILE A 342 -6.12 32.87 5.22
CA ILE A 342 -6.18 34.33 5.07
C ILE A 342 -7.54 34.71 4.47
N ASN A 343 -8.38 35.37 5.26
CA ASN A 343 -9.72 35.78 4.87
C ASN A 343 -9.72 36.65 3.60
N ALA A 344 -10.72 36.39 2.74
CA ALA A 344 -11.01 37.13 1.53
C ALA A 344 -11.38 38.59 1.83
N SER A 345 -10.43 39.51 1.70
CA SER A 345 -10.71 40.90 1.33
C SER A 345 -9.49 41.55 0.65
N GLY A 346 -9.65 41.91 -0.62
CA GLY A 346 -9.02 43.06 -1.28
C GLY A 346 -7.48 43.18 -1.29
N LYS A 347 -6.89 42.82 -2.43
CA LYS A 347 -5.71 43.44 -3.07
C LYS A 347 -4.35 43.45 -2.30
N SER A 348 -3.44 42.64 -2.85
CA SER A 348 -2.04 42.94 -3.15
C SER A 348 -1.05 43.17 -1.98
N ARG A 349 -0.12 42.22 -1.81
CA ARG A 349 1.29 42.39 -2.22
C ARG A 349 2.05 41.07 -2.12
N LEU A 350 2.79 40.75 -3.17
CA LEU A 350 3.86 39.76 -3.18
C LEU A 350 4.69 39.82 -1.90
N LYS A 351 4.62 38.75 -1.09
CA LYS A 351 5.73 38.28 -0.27
C LYS A 351 5.83 36.77 -0.47
N SER A 352 6.71 36.43 -1.40
CA SER A 352 7.18 35.09 -1.72
C SER A 352 7.94 34.48 -0.53
N HIS A 353 7.23 33.96 0.47
CA HIS A 353 7.75 33.00 1.45
C HIS A 353 6.58 32.12 1.92
N VAL A 354 5.91 31.46 0.99
CA VAL A 354 5.06 30.31 1.33
C VAL A 354 6.02 29.21 1.79
N LYS A 355 5.95 28.84 3.07
CA LYS A 355 6.64 27.67 3.61
C LYS A 355 6.36 26.49 2.66
N LYS A 356 7.42 25.85 2.17
CA LYS A 356 7.34 24.62 1.36
C LYS A 356 6.28 23.72 1.96
N ALA A 357 5.25 23.38 1.18
CA ALA A 357 4.26 22.40 1.59
C ALA A 357 5.00 21.14 2.04
N THR A 358 4.77 20.76 3.29
CA THR A 358 5.25 19.52 3.91
C THR A 358 4.88 18.33 2.99
N PRO A 359 5.70 17.26 2.91
CA PRO A 359 5.37 16.03 2.17
C PRO A 359 3.93 15.57 2.45
N PRO A 360 3.29 14.78 1.55
CA PRO A 360 1.88 14.49 1.64
C PRO A 360 1.63 13.90 3.02
N VAL A 361 0.89 14.64 3.85
CA VAL A 361 0.55 14.19 5.18
C VAL A 361 -0.15 12.86 4.99
N SER A 362 0.43 11.80 5.56
CA SER A 362 -0.14 10.47 5.49
C SER A 362 -1.57 10.57 6.03
N MET A 363 -2.57 10.48 5.16
CA MET A 363 -3.97 10.50 5.60
C MET A 363 -4.34 9.21 6.37
N THR A 364 -3.38 8.31 6.57
CA THR A 364 -3.58 7.08 7.34
C THR A 364 -3.09 7.20 8.77
N SER A 365 -2.42 8.31 9.14
CA SER A 365 -1.98 8.56 10.51
C SER A 365 -2.06 10.04 10.85
N VAL A 366 -2.52 10.38 12.05
CA VAL A 366 -2.52 11.77 12.54
C VAL A 366 -2.09 11.86 13.99
N LYS A 367 -1.20 12.80 14.29
CA LYS A 367 -0.78 13.13 15.66
C LYS A 367 -1.55 14.34 16.16
N THR A 368 -2.07 14.24 17.38
CA THR A 368 -2.79 15.32 18.07
C THR A 368 -1.82 16.25 18.79
N ALA A 369 -2.32 17.38 19.30
CA ALA A 369 -1.52 18.30 20.10
C ALA A 369 -1.05 17.67 21.43
N THR A 370 -1.81 16.69 21.93
CA THR A 370 -1.54 15.96 23.19
C THR A 370 -0.55 14.81 23.02
N GLY A 371 -0.07 14.54 21.81
CA GLY A 371 0.86 13.44 21.51
C GLY A 371 0.19 12.10 21.16
N SER A 372 -1.15 12.03 21.14
CA SER A 372 -1.87 10.83 20.69
C SER A 372 -1.68 10.63 19.18
N GLU A 373 -1.34 9.42 18.77
CA GLU A 373 -1.18 9.00 17.37
C GLU A 373 -2.34 8.10 16.97
N LEU A 374 -3.13 8.54 16.00
CA LEU A 374 -4.25 7.80 15.45
C LEU A 374 -3.84 7.17 14.13
N ASP A 375 -3.86 5.85 14.06
CA ASP A 375 -3.51 5.09 12.86
C ASP A 375 -4.71 4.32 12.32
N LEU A 376 -4.98 4.53 11.05
CA LEU A 376 -6.02 3.86 10.29
C LEU A 376 -5.39 2.78 9.42
N TYR A 377 -5.80 1.53 9.60
CA TYR A 377 -5.36 0.35 8.86
C TYR A 377 -6.49 -0.22 8.00
N SER A 378 -6.12 -1.03 7.00
CA SER A 378 -7.06 -1.75 6.13
C SER A 378 -6.52 -3.10 5.69
N ASN A 379 -7.44 -4.03 5.43
CA ASN A 379 -7.24 -5.18 4.57
C ASN A 379 -8.20 -5.09 3.37
N ASP A 380 -8.45 -6.16 2.61
CA ASP A 380 -9.27 -6.07 1.40
C ASP A 380 -10.73 -5.71 1.70
N GLY A 381 -11.23 -6.08 2.89
CA GLY A 381 -12.65 -5.97 3.24
C GLY A 381 -12.95 -5.27 4.57
N ALA A 382 -11.96 -4.77 5.31
CA ALA A 382 -12.19 -4.15 6.61
C ALA A 382 -11.19 -3.03 6.90
N PHE A 383 -11.59 -2.19 7.85
CA PHE A 383 -10.80 -1.09 8.39
C PHE A 383 -10.64 -1.26 9.90
N PHE A 384 -9.51 -0.80 10.42
CA PHE A 384 -9.18 -0.84 11.83
C PHE A 384 -8.54 0.49 12.23
N LEU A 385 -9.10 1.18 13.21
CA LEU A 385 -8.57 2.41 13.78
C LEU A 385 -8.06 2.12 15.18
N ILE A 386 -6.84 2.57 15.45
CA ILE A 386 -6.23 2.54 16.77
C ILE A 386 -5.65 3.90 17.10
N ALA A 387 -5.83 4.35 18.34
CA ALA A 387 -5.17 5.51 18.89
C ALA A 387 -4.25 5.11 20.04
N ARG A 388 -3.04 5.66 20.06
CA ARG A 388 -2.00 5.34 21.03
C ARG A 388 -1.31 6.59 21.56
N ASP A 389 -0.88 6.55 22.81
CA ASP A 389 0.03 7.56 23.35
C ASP A 389 1.49 7.33 22.90
N GLU A 390 2.40 8.24 23.27
CA GLU A 390 3.84 8.13 22.96
C GLU A 390 4.49 6.84 23.54
N GLY A 391 3.88 6.24 24.56
CA GLY A 391 4.32 5.01 25.21
C GLY A 391 3.71 3.73 24.61
N TYR A 392 3.01 3.86 23.47
CA TYR A 392 2.24 2.83 22.78
C TYR A 392 1.04 2.26 23.55
N ASN A 393 0.62 2.91 24.64
CA ASN A 393 -0.60 2.49 25.34
C ASN A 393 -1.82 2.79 24.47
N THR A 394 -2.72 1.83 24.35
CA THR A 394 -3.94 1.99 23.57
C THR A 394 -4.92 2.92 24.28
N GLU A 395 -5.35 3.98 23.60
CA GLU A 395 -6.37 4.93 24.09
C GLU A 395 -7.76 4.62 23.50
N PHE A 396 -7.79 4.14 22.25
CA PHE A 396 -9.01 3.80 21.54
C PHE A 396 -8.76 2.76 20.46
N VAL A 397 -9.67 1.81 20.29
CA VAL A 397 -9.65 0.83 19.19
C VAL A 397 -11.05 0.58 18.66
N THR A 398 -11.18 0.48 17.34
CA THR A 398 -12.41 0.01 16.70
C THR A 398 -12.14 -0.55 15.30
N ALA A 399 -13.01 -1.42 14.83
CA ALA A 399 -12.97 -1.96 13.46
C ALA A 399 -14.36 -1.91 12.83
N TRP A 400 -14.38 -1.78 11.50
CA TRP A 400 -15.62 -1.81 10.71
C TRP A 400 -15.40 -2.42 9.33
N GLY A 401 -16.49 -2.82 8.69
CA GLY A 401 -16.51 -3.39 7.35
C GLY A 401 -16.95 -4.85 7.37
N ASN A 402 -16.38 -5.67 6.50
CA ASN A 402 -16.74 -7.08 6.36
C ASN A 402 -16.41 -7.85 7.65
N THR A 403 -17.42 -8.46 8.27
CA THR A 403 -17.25 -9.24 9.50
C THR A 403 -16.23 -10.36 9.35
N ALA A 404 -16.27 -11.12 8.25
CA ALA A 404 -15.29 -12.18 8.00
C ALA A 404 -13.88 -11.60 7.80
N GLY A 405 -13.75 -10.39 7.25
CA GLY A 405 -12.49 -9.66 7.10
C GLY A 405 -11.96 -9.02 8.39
N GLY A 406 -12.59 -9.25 9.56
CA GLY A 406 -12.17 -8.61 10.81
C GLY A 406 -12.74 -7.21 11.01
N GLY A 407 -13.81 -6.86 10.29
CA GLY A 407 -14.55 -5.60 10.46
C GLY A 407 -15.38 -5.54 11.75
N VAL A 408 -15.27 -6.53 12.64
CA VAL A 408 -15.87 -6.50 13.98
C VAL A 408 -14.83 -7.02 14.97
N LEU A 409 -14.50 -6.21 15.98
CA LEU A 409 -13.72 -6.66 17.13
C LEU A 409 -14.67 -7.41 18.08
N ASN A 410 -14.34 -8.64 18.44
CA ASN A 410 -15.06 -9.35 19.49
C ASN A 410 -14.63 -8.82 20.89
N GLY A 411 -15.38 -9.18 21.94
CA GLY A 411 -15.15 -8.69 23.30
C GLY A 411 -13.73 -8.95 23.79
N ASP A 412 -13.29 -10.20 23.77
CA ASP A 412 -11.97 -10.62 24.26
C ASP A 412 -10.81 -9.88 23.56
N ILE A 413 -10.89 -9.69 22.24
CA ILE A 413 -9.85 -9.01 21.46
C ILE A 413 -9.89 -7.51 21.74
N SER A 414 -11.08 -6.90 21.78
CA SER A 414 -11.21 -5.48 22.11
C SER A 414 -10.67 -5.18 23.51
N GLU A 415 -10.97 -6.01 24.50
CA GLU A 415 -10.46 -5.89 25.87
C GLU A 415 -8.94 -6.05 25.92
N THR A 416 -8.41 -7.07 25.23
CA THR A 416 -6.96 -7.32 25.16
C THR A 416 -6.22 -6.14 24.55
N LEU A 417 -6.68 -5.63 23.40
CA LEU A 417 -6.04 -4.50 22.73
C LEU A 417 -6.15 -3.22 23.56
N SER A 418 -7.28 -2.99 24.22
CA SER A 418 -7.49 -1.80 25.06
C SER A 418 -6.65 -1.80 26.34
N ALA A 419 -6.28 -2.98 26.85
CA ALA A 419 -5.47 -3.12 28.06
C ALA A 419 -3.96 -3.26 27.79
N ALA A 420 -3.54 -3.37 26.53
CA ALA A 420 -2.17 -3.65 26.14
C ALA A 420 -1.50 -2.45 25.46
N LYS A 421 -0.17 -2.52 25.37
CA LYS A 421 0.61 -1.66 24.48
C LYS A 421 0.67 -2.32 23.11
N VAL A 422 0.12 -1.67 22.08
CA VAL A 422 0.14 -2.20 20.72
C VAL A 422 1.35 -1.66 19.99
N LEU A 423 2.35 -2.50 19.76
CA LEU A 423 3.64 -2.14 19.19
C LEU A 423 3.60 -2.12 17.66
N GLN A 424 2.95 -3.12 17.06
CA GLN A 424 2.88 -3.28 15.61
C GLN A 424 1.50 -3.77 15.20
N VAL A 425 1.02 -3.32 14.04
CA VAL A 425 -0.19 -3.82 13.39
C VAL A 425 0.18 -4.26 11.97
N VAL A 426 -0.22 -5.48 11.59
CA VAL A 426 -0.10 -6.03 10.24
C VAL A 426 -1.48 -6.41 9.73
N SER A 427 -1.64 -6.45 8.41
CA SER A 427 -2.86 -6.96 7.78
C SER A 427 -2.52 -7.90 6.64
N THR A 428 -3.33 -8.94 6.47
CA THR A 428 -3.32 -9.82 5.29
C THR A 428 -4.41 -9.36 4.31
N ASN A 429 -4.96 -10.23 3.47
CA ASN A 429 -6.12 -9.90 2.64
C ASN A 429 -7.41 -9.83 3.47
N GLY A 430 -7.60 -10.71 4.45
CA GLY A 430 -8.83 -10.79 5.23
C GLY A 430 -8.65 -10.86 6.74
N ALA A 431 -7.44 -10.65 7.25
CA ALA A 431 -7.17 -10.64 8.68
C ALA A 431 -6.29 -9.47 9.11
N PHE A 432 -6.27 -9.23 10.42
CA PHE A 432 -5.37 -8.33 11.10
C PHE A 432 -4.57 -9.11 12.15
N GLY A 433 -3.35 -8.64 12.41
CA GLY A 433 -2.50 -9.11 13.50
C GLY A 433 -1.85 -7.95 14.23
N CYS A 434 -1.79 -8.05 15.55
CA CYS A 434 -1.15 -7.08 16.42
C CYS A 434 -0.06 -7.76 17.24
N LEU A 435 1.09 -7.09 17.36
CA LEU A 435 2.12 -7.40 18.34
C LEU A 435 1.88 -6.52 19.57
N VAL A 436 1.70 -7.13 20.73
CA VAL A 436 1.32 -6.41 21.95
C VAL A 436 2.14 -6.80 23.17
N ASP A 437 2.34 -5.84 24.07
CA ASP A 437 2.85 -6.08 25.42
C ASP A 437 1.70 -5.90 26.42
N ALA A 438 1.40 -6.93 27.22
CA ALA A 438 0.32 -6.91 28.20
C ALA A 438 0.85 -7.21 29.62
N GLY A 439 0.84 -6.19 30.49
CA GLY A 439 1.34 -6.29 31.85
C GLY A 439 2.84 -6.66 31.89
N LYS A 440 3.17 -7.83 32.43
CA LYS A 440 4.56 -8.34 32.49
C LYS A 440 4.96 -9.19 31.28
N THR A 441 4.00 -9.59 30.46
CA THR A 441 4.24 -10.46 29.31
C THR A 441 4.46 -9.59 28.08
N LYS A 442 5.59 -9.82 27.40
CA LYS A 442 5.98 -9.08 26.20
C LYS A 442 5.89 -9.95 24.96
N GLY A 443 5.57 -9.32 23.82
CA GLY A 443 5.57 -9.98 22.53
C GLY A 443 4.46 -11.01 22.36
N ILE A 444 3.22 -10.62 22.63
CA ILE A 444 2.01 -11.44 22.44
C ILE A 444 1.42 -11.14 21.07
N VAL A 445 1.01 -12.17 20.34
CA VAL A 445 0.34 -12.04 19.05
C VAL A 445 -1.17 -12.13 19.22
N VAL A 446 -1.88 -11.11 18.75
CA VAL A 446 -3.35 -11.06 18.72
C VAL A 446 -3.79 -10.99 17.27
N VAL A 447 -4.65 -11.90 16.81
CA VAL A 447 -5.16 -11.92 15.42
C VAL A 447 -6.68 -12.04 15.38
N TRP A 448 -7.29 -11.49 14.34
CA TRP A 448 -8.72 -11.64 14.03
C TRP A 448 -9.03 -11.47 12.55
N GLY A 449 -10.26 -11.81 12.16
CA GLY A 449 -10.72 -11.82 10.77
C GLY A 449 -10.79 -13.23 10.23
N ARG A 450 -10.43 -13.42 8.95
CA ARG A 450 -10.57 -14.71 8.29
C ARG A 450 -9.67 -15.75 8.93
N SER A 451 -10.25 -16.88 9.31
CA SER A 451 -9.52 -17.92 10.01
C SER A 451 -8.66 -18.78 9.08
N LEU A 452 -7.89 -19.70 9.67
CA LEU A 452 -7.16 -20.74 8.95
C LEU A 452 -8.09 -21.59 8.06
N GLN A 453 -9.33 -21.86 8.48
CA GLN A 453 -10.32 -22.58 7.66
C GLN A 453 -10.75 -21.78 6.43
N GLN A 454 -10.67 -20.45 6.51
CA GLN A 454 -10.98 -19.54 5.42
C GLN A 454 -9.74 -19.17 4.60
N SER A 455 -8.65 -19.94 4.76
CA SER A 455 -7.38 -19.75 4.05
C SER A 455 -6.74 -18.38 4.32
N ASP A 456 -6.71 -17.96 5.59
CA ASP A 456 -6.05 -16.72 6.02
C ASP A 456 -5.52 -16.87 7.48
N ALA A 457 -4.89 -15.83 8.04
CA ALA A 457 -4.14 -15.90 9.29
C ALA A 457 -4.85 -15.28 10.52
N GLY A 458 -6.16 -15.01 10.43
CA GLY A 458 -6.97 -14.38 11.48
C GLY A 458 -7.36 -15.29 12.64
N SER A 459 -6.73 -16.46 12.77
CA SER A 459 -6.85 -17.33 13.95
C SER A 459 -5.49 -17.94 14.26
N LEU A 460 -5.13 -17.96 15.55
CA LEU A 460 -3.90 -18.61 15.99
C LEU A 460 -3.95 -20.12 15.69
N PRO A 461 -2.80 -20.76 15.38
CA PRO A 461 -2.71 -22.20 15.27
C PRO A 461 -3.24 -22.93 16.51
N THR A 462 -3.85 -24.09 16.31
CA THR A 462 -4.39 -24.93 17.39
C THR A 462 -3.35 -25.82 18.05
N ASP A 463 -2.20 -26.02 17.39
CA ASP A 463 -1.07 -26.77 17.95
C ASP A 463 -0.59 -26.10 19.25
N PRO A 464 -0.59 -26.79 20.41
CA PRO A 464 -0.21 -26.20 21.69
C PRO A 464 1.24 -25.68 21.74
N GLU A 465 2.18 -26.35 21.06
CA GLU A 465 3.58 -25.94 21.04
C GLU A 465 3.73 -24.64 20.27
N ILE A 466 3.18 -24.58 19.05
CA ILE A 466 3.21 -23.36 18.21
C ILE A 466 2.45 -22.21 18.88
N LYS A 467 1.27 -22.50 19.45
CA LYS A 467 0.48 -21.48 20.14
C LYS A 467 1.23 -20.89 21.32
N SER A 468 2.02 -21.67 22.05
CA SER A 468 2.82 -21.18 23.18
C SER A 468 3.92 -20.20 22.76
N LEU A 469 4.47 -20.37 21.56
CA LEU A 469 5.48 -19.48 20.98
C LEU A 469 4.90 -18.11 20.56
N LEU A 470 3.62 -18.07 20.19
CA LEU A 470 2.95 -16.83 19.78
C LEU A 470 2.41 -16.00 20.96
N ASN A 471 2.51 -16.52 22.19
CA ASN A 471 2.01 -15.85 23.39
C ASN A 471 3.09 -15.10 24.19
N ARG A 472 4.35 -15.07 23.73
CA ARG A 472 5.45 -14.34 24.36
C ARG A 472 6.65 -14.26 23.43
N ASP A 473 7.55 -13.33 23.71
CA ASP A 473 8.89 -13.23 23.09
C ASP A 473 8.86 -13.11 21.55
N VAL A 474 7.72 -12.75 20.96
CA VAL A 474 7.64 -12.29 19.57
C VAL A 474 8.17 -10.86 19.49
N VAL A 475 9.03 -10.59 18.52
CA VAL A 475 9.69 -9.28 18.34
C VAL A 475 9.21 -8.54 17.10
N ALA A 476 8.65 -9.25 16.12
CA ALA A 476 8.11 -8.65 14.90
C ALA A 476 7.05 -9.54 14.24
N LEU A 477 6.13 -8.91 13.52
CA LEU A 477 5.16 -9.56 12.65
C LEU A 477 5.36 -9.11 11.19
N TYR A 478 5.15 -10.03 10.26
CA TYR A 478 5.13 -9.77 8.82
C TYR A 478 3.88 -10.40 8.21
N SER A 479 3.26 -9.72 7.25
CA SER A 479 2.12 -10.27 6.52
C SER A 479 2.47 -10.60 5.08
N LEU A 480 1.89 -11.70 4.61
CA LEU A 480 1.89 -12.17 3.24
C LEU A 480 0.49 -11.96 2.68
N LYS A 481 0.40 -11.20 1.59
CA LYS A 481 -0.86 -10.92 0.89
C LYS A 481 -0.89 -11.63 -0.46
N MET A 482 -2.05 -12.18 -0.78
CA MET A 482 -2.39 -12.60 -2.12
C MET A 482 -2.71 -11.35 -2.95
N LEU A 483 -2.14 -11.22 -4.15
CA LEU A 483 -2.60 -10.21 -5.09
C LEU A 483 -4.03 -10.58 -5.56
N PRO A 484 -4.94 -9.61 -5.71
CA PRO A 484 -6.25 -9.87 -6.31
C PRO A 484 -6.05 -10.50 -7.70
N GLY A 485 -6.84 -11.54 -8.01
CA GLY A 485 -6.72 -12.28 -9.27
C GLY A 485 -6.83 -11.33 -10.47
N SER A 486 -5.84 -11.34 -11.35
CA SER A 486 -5.96 -10.73 -12.67
C SER A 486 -6.69 -11.69 -13.60
N ILE A 487 -7.33 -11.15 -14.63
CA ILE A 487 -8.18 -11.86 -15.60
C ILE A 487 -7.38 -12.86 -16.50
N TYR A 488 -6.08 -13.07 -16.25
CA TYR A 488 -5.19 -13.93 -17.03
C TYR A 488 -4.37 -14.90 -16.12
N GLN A 489 -4.96 -16.07 -15.79
CA GLN A 489 -4.42 -17.46 -15.57
C GLN A 489 -3.15 -17.72 -14.66
N PRO A 490 -2.88 -18.91 -14.02
CA PRO A 490 -3.67 -20.12 -13.66
C PRO A 490 -3.49 -20.55 -12.13
N PRO A 491 -3.68 -21.83 -11.67
CA PRO A 491 -4.57 -22.25 -10.58
C PRO A 491 -3.92 -22.45 -9.19
N ARG A 492 -2.81 -21.80 -8.86
CA ARG A 492 -2.11 -22.03 -7.56
C ARG A 492 -1.75 -20.71 -6.87
N TYR A 493 -2.61 -20.32 -5.94
CA TYR A 493 -2.37 -19.19 -5.05
C TYR A 493 -1.72 -19.73 -3.75
N VAL A 494 -0.59 -19.14 -3.30
CA VAL A 494 -0.27 -19.16 -1.86
C VAL A 494 -1.24 -18.20 -1.22
N ASP A 495 -2.00 -18.74 -0.31
CA ASP A 495 -3.00 -18.00 0.40
C ASP A 495 -2.33 -17.03 1.39
N PRO A 496 -3.05 -16.00 1.84
CA PRO A 496 -2.53 -15.03 2.79
C PRO A 496 -2.06 -15.68 4.10
N ALA A 497 -0.98 -15.12 4.68
CA ALA A 497 -0.32 -15.67 5.86
C ALA A 497 0.34 -14.59 6.74
N ILE A 498 0.67 -14.94 7.97
CA ILE A 498 1.47 -14.12 8.89
C ILE A 498 2.71 -14.92 9.31
N ALA A 499 3.84 -14.23 9.37
CA ALA A 499 5.07 -14.73 9.98
C ALA A 499 5.38 -13.92 11.24
N ALA A 500 5.65 -14.60 12.35
CA ALA A 500 6.10 -14.03 13.60
C ALA A 500 7.58 -14.37 13.83
N VAL A 501 8.37 -13.36 14.17
CA VAL A 501 9.79 -13.53 14.52
C VAL A 501 9.92 -13.63 16.03
N LEU A 502 10.55 -14.69 16.50
CA LEU A 502 10.82 -14.92 17.92
C LEU A 502 12.15 -14.30 18.32
N LYS A 503 12.30 -13.98 19.60
CA LYS A 503 13.50 -13.37 20.18
C LYS A 503 14.77 -14.21 20.01
N ASP A 504 14.64 -15.52 19.83
CA ASP A 504 15.76 -16.44 19.57
C ASP A 504 16.21 -16.47 18.09
N GLY A 505 15.51 -15.71 17.23
CA GLY A 505 15.75 -15.63 15.79
C GLY A 505 15.00 -16.66 14.95
N THR A 506 14.18 -17.52 15.55
CA THR A 506 13.33 -18.48 14.83
C THR A 506 12.00 -17.86 14.40
N TYR A 507 11.26 -18.54 13.53
CA TYR A 507 10.04 -18.02 12.92
C TYR A 507 8.86 -18.96 13.11
N VAL A 508 7.68 -18.39 13.34
CA VAL A 508 6.41 -19.12 13.25
C VAL A 508 5.61 -18.56 12.07
N VAL A 509 5.21 -19.42 11.13
CA VAL A 509 4.42 -19.02 9.97
C VAL A 509 3.09 -19.78 9.96
N TRP A 510 1.97 -19.06 9.84
CA TRP A 510 0.63 -19.63 9.73
C TRP A 510 -0.24 -18.81 8.77
N GLY A 511 -1.28 -19.43 8.22
CA GLY A 511 -2.11 -18.83 7.17
C GLY A 511 -2.69 -19.88 6.24
N GLY A 512 -3.22 -19.45 5.10
CA GLY A 512 -3.85 -20.39 4.18
C GLY A 512 -2.86 -21.33 3.49
N ARG A 513 -3.27 -22.59 3.35
CA ARG A 513 -2.61 -23.69 2.61
C ARG A 513 -1.09 -23.82 2.80
N ILE A 514 -0.56 -23.44 3.96
CA ILE A 514 0.84 -23.77 4.30
C ILE A 514 0.95 -25.30 4.37
N LYS A 515 1.89 -25.84 3.59
CA LYS A 515 2.08 -27.29 3.46
C LYS A 515 2.43 -27.89 4.83
N GLY A 516 1.58 -28.76 5.37
CA GLY A 516 1.79 -29.34 6.71
C GLY A 516 1.24 -28.52 7.89
N GLY A 517 0.55 -27.41 7.63
CA GLY A 517 -0.03 -26.55 8.67
C GLY A 517 0.93 -25.44 9.11
N ALA A 518 0.67 -24.86 10.29
CA ALA A 518 1.57 -23.87 10.87
C ALA A 518 2.95 -24.50 11.13
N GLN A 519 4.03 -23.74 10.88
CA GLN A 519 5.39 -24.25 11.00
C GLN A 519 6.23 -23.38 11.92
N HIS A 520 7.02 -24.04 12.78
CA HIS A 520 8.13 -23.43 13.49
C HIS A 520 9.42 -23.70 12.70
N LEU A 521 10.02 -22.65 12.17
CA LEU A 521 11.19 -22.70 11.31
C LEU A 521 12.42 -22.24 12.08
N ILE A 522 13.46 -23.07 12.08
CA ILE A 522 14.78 -22.72 12.59
C ILE A 522 15.51 -21.98 11.47
N GLY A 523 15.98 -20.77 11.76
CA GLY A 523 16.67 -19.89 10.81
C GLY A 523 18.09 -20.30 10.47
#